data_AF-A0A1X0B7W6-F1
#
_entry.id   AF-A0A1X0B7W6-F1
#
_cell.length_a   1.000
_cell.length_b   1.000
_cell.length_c   1.000
_cell.angle_alpha   90.00
_cell.angle_beta   90.00
_cell.angle_gamma   90.00
#
_symmetry.space_group_name_H-M   'P 1'
#
loop_
_entity.id
_entity.type
_entity.pdbx_description
1 polymer ?
#
loop_
_entity_poly.entity_id
_entity_poly.type
_entity_poly.pdbx_seq_one_letter_code
_entity_poly.pdbx_strand_id
1 'polypeptide(L)'
;MYVPDGAKVRRWRKQRHYSQRDLAYLVRRTQSTIYLIETGKLRAISEDLALAIAARLDVPWEDLFEARDDSLPAEAATAACITSQSA
;
A
#
# COMPACT_ATOMS: atom_id res chain seq x y z
N MET A 1 -4.01 -4.22 4.29
CA MET A 1 -4.21 -3.09 3.35
C MET A 1 -3.06 -3.02 2.36
N TYR A 2 -3.36 -2.71 1.10
CA TYR A 2 -2.38 -2.62 0.02
C TYR A 2 -2.16 -1.18 -0.46
N VAL A 3 -0.92 -0.85 -0.80
CA VAL A 3 -0.52 0.47 -1.35
C VAL A 3 -0.34 0.36 -2.87
N PRO A 4 -1.33 0.77 -3.68
CA PRO A 4 -1.22 0.72 -5.14
C PRO A 4 -0.15 1.68 -5.66
N ASP A 5 -0.16 2.94 -5.21
CA ASP A 5 0.76 4.00 -5.63
C ASP A 5 1.31 4.80 -4.43
N GLY A 6 2.55 4.50 -4.03
CA GLY A 6 3.27 5.25 -2.99
C GLY A 6 3.54 6.72 -3.35
N ALA A 7 3.65 7.05 -4.63
CA ALA A 7 3.85 8.42 -5.07
C ALA A 7 2.59 9.28 -4.87
N LYS A 8 1.39 8.67 -4.90
CA LYS A 8 0.13 9.34 -4.53
C LYS A 8 0.15 9.76 -3.05
N VAL A 9 0.56 8.86 -2.16
CA VAL A 9 0.72 9.17 -0.72
C VAL A 9 1.71 10.33 -0.53
N ARG A 10 2.86 10.30 -1.23
CA ARG A 10 3.85 11.38 -1.20
C ARG A 10 3.29 12.73 -1.64
N ARG A 11 2.48 12.76 -2.71
CA ARG A 11 1.86 14.00 -3.21
C ARG A 11 0.93 14.60 -2.17
N TRP A 12 0.03 13.80 -1.60
CA TRP A 12 -0.90 14.26 -0.56
C TRP A 12 -0.20 14.73 0.70
N ARG A 13 0.84 14.01 1.16
CA ARG A 13 1.65 14.46 2.30
C ARG A 13 2.23 15.85 2.08
N LYS A 14 2.78 16.11 0.89
CA LYS A 14 3.32 17.43 0.54
C LYS A 14 2.25 18.51 0.44
N GLN A 15 1.06 18.20 -0.06
CA GLN A 15 -0.06 19.14 -0.09
C GLN A 15 -0.52 19.56 1.31
N ARG A 16 -0.41 18.67 2.30
CA ARG A 16 -0.65 18.97 3.72
C ARG A 16 0.55 19.56 4.45
N HIS A 17 1.63 19.90 3.72
CA HIS A 17 2.86 20.48 4.25
C HIS A 17 3.58 19.65 5.33
N TYR A 18 3.37 18.33 5.35
CA TYR A 18 4.10 17.45 6.26
C TYR A 18 5.44 17.03 5.65
N SER A 19 6.52 17.06 6.45
CA SER A 19 7.70 16.25 6.16
C SER A 19 7.39 14.76 6.40
N GLN A 20 8.27 13.86 5.93
CA GLN A 20 8.11 12.44 6.23
C GLN A 20 8.21 12.16 7.75
N ARG A 21 9.01 12.95 8.48
CA ARG A 21 9.12 12.82 9.95
C ARG A 21 7.83 13.26 10.64
N ASP A 22 7.19 14.32 10.15
CA ASP A 22 5.94 14.82 10.73
C ASP A 22 4.82 13.79 10.57
N LEU A 23 4.62 13.28 9.34
CA LEU A 23 3.61 12.25 9.11
C LEU A 23 3.90 11.00 9.94
N ALA A 24 5.16 10.56 9.98
CA ALA A 24 5.57 9.41 10.78
C ALA A 24 5.25 9.58 12.27
N TYR A 25 5.53 10.76 12.82
CA TYR A 25 5.20 11.09 14.20
C TYR A 25 3.69 11.03 14.46
N LEU A 26 2.88 11.63 13.57
CA LEU A 26 1.41 11.65 13.67
C LEU A 26 0.77 10.26 13.63
N VAL A 27 1.39 9.30 12.94
CA VAL A 27 0.91 7.91 12.82
C VAL A 27 1.70 6.92 13.68
N ARG A 28 2.55 7.41 14.60
CA ARG A 28 3.36 6.58 15.52
C ARG A 28 4.23 5.55 14.79
N ARG A 29 4.91 5.99 13.74
CA ARG A 29 5.87 5.20 12.95
C ARG A 29 7.19 5.93 12.80
N THR A 30 8.17 5.25 12.20
CA THR A 30 9.45 5.84 11.84
C THR A 30 9.37 6.53 10.48
N GLN A 31 10.22 7.54 10.26
CA GLN A 31 10.34 8.19 8.94
C GLN A 31 10.69 7.18 7.84
N SER A 32 11.50 6.15 8.16
CA SER A 32 11.83 5.06 7.23
C SER A 32 10.57 4.33 6.76
N THR A 33 9.58 4.11 7.63
CA THR A 33 8.30 3.49 7.25
C THR A 33 7.60 4.31 6.17
N ILE A 34 7.50 5.64 6.35
CA ILE A 34 6.90 6.53 5.34
C ILE A 34 7.70 6.53 4.04
N TYR A 35 9.03 6.54 4.13
CA TYR A 35 9.90 6.41 2.95
C TYR A 35 9.64 5.12 2.16
N LEU A 36 9.55 3.98 2.84
CA LEU A 36 9.32 2.68 2.19
C LEU A 36 7.94 2.63 1.50
N ILE A 37 6.91 3.21 2.13
CA ILE A 37 5.58 3.36 1.52
C ILE A 37 5.66 4.24 0.27
N GLU A 38 6.25 5.43 0.38
CA GLU A 38 6.31 6.39 -0.73
C GLU A 38 7.15 5.92 -1.92
N THR A 39 8.13 5.05 -1.67
CA THR A 39 8.98 4.45 -2.71
C THR A 39 8.44 3.11 -3.22
N GLY A 40 7.28 2.66 -2.72
CA GLY A 40 6.68 1.38 -3.12
C GLY A 40 7.43 0.14 -2.63
N LYS A 41 8.40 0.30 -1.73
CA LYS A 41 9.16 -0.81 -1.12
C LYS A 41 8.36 -1.52 -0.03
N LEU A 42 7.37 -0.85 0.55
CA LEU A 42 6.41 -1.43 1.50
C LEU A 42 4.99 -1.27 0.94
N ARG A 43 4.46 -2.34 0.35
CA ARG A 43 3.14 -2.34 -0.31
C ARG A 43 2.05 -2.99 0.52
N ALA A 44 2.40 -3.87 1.46
CA ALA A 44 1.46 -4.46 2.41
C ALA A 44 1.66 -3.78 3.76
N ILE A 45 0.59 -3.18 4.29
CA ILE A 45 0.58 -2.52 5.60
C ILE A 45 -0.68 -2.92 6.38
N SER A 46 -0.60 -2.79 7.71
CA SER A 46 -1.76 -2.99 8.57
C SER A 46 -2.87 -1.99 8.24
N GLU A 47 -4.12 -2.40 8.44
CA GLU A 47 -5.28 -1.54 8.25
C GLU A 47 -5.22 -0.27 9.11
N ASP A 48 -4.90 -0.42 10.40
CA ASP A 48 -4.72 0.72 11.31
C ASP A 48 -3.74 1.78 10.78
N LEU A 49 -2.65 1.36 10.13
CA LEU A 49 -1.67 2.29 9.59
C LEU A 49 -2.20 3.01 8.35
N ALA A 50 -2.90 2.27 7.47
CA ALA A 50 -3.52 2.86 6.29
C ALA A 50 -4.58 3.91 6.69
N LEU A 51 -5.48 3.55 7.61
CA LEU A 51 -6.51 4.45 8.13
C LEU A 51 -5.90 5.67 8.84
N ALA A 52 -4.87 5.47 9.65
CA ALA A 52 -4.18 6.59 10.32
C ALA A 52 -3.50 7.54 9.32
N ILE A 53 -2.90 7.03 8.24
CA ILE A 53 -2.32 7.88 7.18
C ILE A 53 -3.43 8.64 6.46
N ALA A 54 -4.49 7.95 6.02
CA ALA A 54 -5.62 8.55 5.31
C ALA A 54 -6.26 9.68 6.13
N ALA A 55 -6.53 9.43 7.41
CA ALA A 55 -7.10 10.43 8.32
C ALA A 55 -6.22 11.68 8.50
N ARG A 56 -4.89 11.52 8.49
CA ARG A 56 -3.94 12.65 8.65
C ARG A 56 -3.76 13.43 7.36
N LEU A 57 -3.87 12.75 6.22
CA LEU A 57 -3.87 13.39 4.92
C LEU A 57 -5.23 13.99 4.57
N ASP A 58 -6.27 13.67 5.36
CA ASP A 58 -7.66 14.09 5.17
C ASP A 58 -8.10 13.76 3.74
N VAL A 59 -7.97 12.46 3.44
CA VAL A 59 -8.32 11.80 2.19
C VAL A 59 -9.05 10.49 2.56
N PRO A 60 -10.14 10.12 1.88
CA PRO A 60 -10.74 8.80 2.02
C PRO A 60 -9.68 7.70 1.85
N TRP A 61 -9.73 6.64 2.65
CA TRP A 61 -8.67 5.63 2.60
C TRP A 61 -8.69 4.86 1.27
N GLU A 62 -9.87 4.70 0.66
CA GLU A 62 -10.10 4.06 -0.63
C GLU A 62 -9.38 4.77 -1.80
N ASP A 63 -9.09 6.06 -1.64
CA ASP A 63 -8.33 6.81 -2.63
C ASP A 63 -6.82 6.55 -2.55
N LEU A 64 -6.32 6.04 -1.43
CA LEU A 64 -4.89 5.81 -1.20
C LEU A 64 -4.51 4.34 -1.11
N PHE A 65 -5.44 3.49 -0.70
CA PHE A 65 -5.20 2.10 -0.34
C PHE A 65 -6.31 1.19 -0.86
N GLU A 66 -5.97 -0.09 -1.04
CA GLU A 66 -6.91 -1.15 -1.39
C GLU A 66 -7.06 -2.11 -0.22
N ALA A 67 -8.30 -2.48 0.10
CA ALA A 67 -8.56 -3.65 0.94
C ALA A 67 -8.16 -4.89 0.15
N ARG A 68 -7.17 -5.62 0.66
CA ARG A 68 -6.83 -6.95 0.17
C ARG A 68 -6.92 -7.88 1.36
N ASP A 69 -7.73 -8.90 1.22
CA ASP A 69 -7.67 -10.05 2.11
C ASP A 69 -6.38 -10.80 1.78
N ASP A 70 -5.51 -10.96 2.77
CA ASP A 70 -4.31 -11.78 2.66
C ASP A 70 -4.65 -13.29 2.59
N SER A 71 -5.92 -13.65 2.34
CA SER A 71 -6.47 -15.01 2.30
C SER A 71 -6.40 -15.68 0.92
N LEU A 72 -5.74 -15.08 -0.08
CA LEU A 72 -5.55 -15.77 -1.36
C LEU A 72 -4.38 -16.77 -1.28
N PRO A 73 -4.64 -18.08 -1.48
CA PRO A 73 -3.56 -19.06 -1.59
C PRO A 73 -2.75 -18.79 -2.86
N ALA A 74 -1.46 -19.10 -2.81
CA ALA A 74 -0.50 -18.94 -3.90
C ALA A 74 -0.71 -19.93 -5.07
N GLU A 75 -1.94 -20.12 -5.55
CA GLU A 75 -2.26 -21.03 -6.64
C GLU A 75 -2.95 -20.30 -7.81
N ALA A 76 -2.16 -19.54 -8.56
CA ALA A 76 -2.52 -19.11 -9.92
C ALA A 76 -1.27 -18.81 -10.73
N ALA A 77 -0.35 -19.77 -10.82
CA ALA A 77 0.81 -19.67 -11.71
C ALA A 77 1.25 -21.03 -12.26
N THR A 78 0.33 -21.85 -12.80
CA THR A 78 0.70 -22.82 -13.85
C THR A 78 -0.51 -23.23 -14.70
N ALA A 79 -0.86 -22.40 -15.68
CA ALA A 79 -1.64 -22.82 -16.82
C ALA A 79 -0.89 -22.41 -18.10
N ALA A 80 0.07 -23.25 -18.52
CA ALA A 80 0.60 -23.26 -19.89
C ALA A 80 1.56 -24.45 -20.10
N CYS A 81 1.04 -25.60 -20.55
CA CYS A 81 1.68 -26.71 -21.30
C CYS A 81 0.89 -28.00 -21.00
N ILE A 82 0.31 -28.80 -21.89
CA ILE A 82 0.32 -28.94 -23.36
C ILE A 82 -1.00 -29.63 -23.73
N THR A 83 -1.68 -29.12 -24.74
CA THR A 83 -2.76 -29.80 -25.47
C THR A 83 -2.16 -30.79 -26.47
N SER A 84 -2.66 -32.03 -26.52
CA SER A 84 -2.85 -32.93 -27.71
C SER A 84 -2.95 -34.37 -27.21
N GLN A 85 -4.14 -34.97 -27.07
CA GLN A 85 -5.01 -35.57 -28.08
C GLN A 85 -4.49 -36.93 -28.60
N SER A 86 -5.34 -37.94 -28.40
CA SER A 86 -5.21 -39.37 -28.67
C SER A 86 -5.09 -39.73 -30.15
N ALA A 87 -4.33 -40.80 -30.43
CA ALA A 87 -4.65 -41.86 -31.40
C ALA A 87 -3.76 -43.09 -31.12
#